data_AF-G3BCA3-F1
#
_entry.id   AF-G3BCA3-F1
#
_cell.length_a   1.000
_cell.length_b   1.000
_cell.length_c   1.000
_cell.angle_alpha   90.00
_cell.angle_beta   90.00
_cell.angle_gamma   90.00
#
_symmetry.space_group_name_H-M   'P 1'
#
loop_
_entity.id
_entity.type
_entity.pdbx_description
1 polymer ?
#
loop_
_entity_poly.entity_id
_entity_poly.type
_entity_poly.pdbx_seq_one_letter_code
_entity_poly.pdbx_strand_id
1 'polypeptide(L)'
;MIDLWSCVCVVLLLWYAAILMVAVVGVTELLFNYTTQKFFTLDKSEYEPVTILRPIKGIDPELETCLECSFQQAYAVNALEVILCVDSAADESMPILKRLIAKYPEVDAKILVSPTDNHGNSVDHFGPNPKVNNLAKGFLAAKYDIVWIMDSNVWGHPNLLVNSIKSLNHNLVDGGRTNWTWGPSAGRKVKLVHHVPLAMSITAQSSLWDKLGVKLDETFLFSSHCKFYVGLNKLSPAPCVNGKSNMFRRSDLDEAVARIPNANNPFFSDPSVKLHAQQLASEGPGHSLKFFSKYIGEDNMIAIALWEFLFSRTSLTSDVVIQPLNKSETSKHGIVEFFKRRIRWLRVRKYMVYSATLVEPTTESIVNGVFGTLSISYLMFGEVFIKKFFMLHMILWYLSDTCQYRMLMSRIESYARPVWFSCQFNWYEWTCVWMLREVFALPIWIIAMLGHEIDWRGRPFRIKPDLTAEEL
;
A
#
# COMPACT_ATOMS: atom_id res chain seq x y z
N MET A 1 -40.10 11.53 -24.64
CA MET A 1 -38.64 11.59 -24.83
C MET A 1 -38.03 11.77 -23.45
N ILE A 2 -37.09 10.93 -23.05
CA ILE A 2 -36.31 11.15 -21.84
C ILE A 2 -35.44 12.38 -22.13
N ASP A 3 -35.52 13.42 -21.29
CA ASP A 3 -34.68 14.60 -21.50
C ASP A 3 -33.20 14.28 -21.18
N LEU A 4 -32.28 15.05 -21.75
CA LEU A 4 -30.84 14.83 -21.58
C LEU A 4 -30.44 14.83 -20.10
N TRP A 5 -31.10 15.65 -19.29
CA TRP A 5 -30.81 15.78 -17.87
C TRP A 5 -31.21 14.53 -17.08
N SER A 6 -32.35 13.92 -17.39
CA SER A 6 -32.76 12.61 -16.87
C SER A 6 -31.72 11.54 -17.20
N CYS A 7 -31.19 11.51 -18.43
CA CYS A 7 -30.12 10.58 -18.80
C CYS A 7 -28.85 10.80 -17.94
N VAL A 8 -28.44 12.05 -17.73
CA VAL A 8 -27.30 12.40 -16.87
C VAL A 8 -27.54 11.95 -15.43
N CYS A 9 -28.72 12.24 -14.86
CA CYS A 9 -29.07 11.81 -13.51
C CYS A 9 -29.10 10.28 -13.36
N VAL A 10 -29.54 9.53 -14.38
CA VAL A 10 -29.47 8.07 -14.36
C VAL A 10 -28.02 7.59 -14.28
N VAL A 11 -27.13 8.14 -15.10
CA VAL A 11 -25.69 7.78 -15.07
C VAL A 11 -25.06 8.11 -13.73
N LEU A 12 -25.34 9.29 -13.18
CA LEU A 12 -24.85 9.72 -11.87
C LEU A 12 -25.40 8.83 -10.74
N LEU A 13 -26.66 8.40 -10.81
CA LEU A 13 -27.25 7.49 -9.83
C LEU A 13 -26.60 6.11 -9.87
N LEU A 14 -26.38 5.56 -11.08
CA LEU A 14 -25.71 4.27 -11.26
C LEU A 14 -24.28 4.32 -10.73
N TRP A 15 -23.56 5.42 -10.99
CA TRP A 15 -22.22 5.63 -10.46
C TRP A 15 -22.21 5.76 -8.94
N TYR A 16 -23.10 6.57 -8.38
CA TYR A 16 -23.29 6.71 -6.93
C TYR A 16 -23.55 5.36 -6.25
N ALA A 17 -24.44 4.55 -6.83
CA ALA A 17 -24.75 3.21 -6.35
C ALA A 17 -23.52 2.28 -6.43
N ALA A 18 -22.74 2.35 -7.51
CA ALA A 18 -21.52 1.56 -7.65
C ALA A 18 -20.48 1.93 -6.58
N ILE A 19 -20.23 3.22 -6.33
CA ILE A 19 -19.30 3.66 -5.29
C ILE A 19 -19.78 3.26 -3.90
N LEU A 20 -21.08 3.43 -3.60
CA LEU A 20 -21.66 2.97 -2.34
C LEU A 20 -21.51 1.46 -2.17
N MET A 21 -21.71 0.67 -3.22
CA MET A 21 -21.53 -0.78 -3.17
C MET A 21 -20.10 -1.14 -2.78
N VAL A 22 -19.08 -0.55 -3.41
CA VAL A 22 -17.68 -0.80 -3.04
C VAL A 22 -17.39 -0.37 -1.60
N ALA A 23 -17.89 0.79 -1.18
CA ALA A 23 -17.71 1.28 0.19
C ALA A 23 -18.36 0.35 1.23
N VAL A 24 -19.58 -0.13 0.97
CA VAL A 24 -20.29 -1.09 1.82
C VAL A 24 -19.57 -2.43 1.87
N VAL A 25 -19.09 -2.95 0.73
CA VAL A 25 -18.27 -4.17 0.69
C VAL A 25 -17.02 -4.00 1.55
N GLY A 26 -16.31 -2.88 1.42
CA GLY A 26 -15.13 -2.58 2.24
C GLY A 26 -15.41 -2.52 3.73
N VAL A 27 -16.44 -1.78 4.14
CA VAL A 27 -16.82 -1.63 5.56
C VAL A 27 -17.32 -2.95 6.14
N THR A 28 -18.13 -3.71 5.40
CA THR A 28 -18.60 -5.03 5.86
C THR A 28 -17.43 -6.00 6.01
N GLU A 29 -16.52 -6.06 5.06
CA GLU A 29 -15.32 -6.88 5.12
C GLU A 29 -14.44 -6.51 6.33
N LEU A 30 -14.28 -5.21 6.61
CA LEU A 30 -13.63 -4.71 7.82
C LEU A 30 -14.34 -5.18 9.09
N LEU A 31 -15.65 -4.99 9.20
CA LEU A 31 -16.42 -5.39 10.38
C LEU A 31 -16.45 -6.91 10.62
N PHE A 32 -16.46 -7.72 9.56
CA PHE A 32 -16.55 -9.19 9.71
C PHE A 32 -15.18 -9.87 9.83
N ASN A 33 -14.14 -9.36 9.19
CA ASN A 33 -12.84 -10.04 9.12
C ASN A 33 -11.69 -9.31 9.82
N TYR A 34 -11.84 -8.01 10.14
CA TYR A 34 -10.82 -7.25 10.86
C TYR A 34 -11.16 -7.01 12.34
N THR A 35 -12.41 -7.26 12.76
CA THR A 35 -12.82 -7.12 14.18
C THR A 35 -12.23 -8.21 15.07
N THR A 36 -12.15 -9.45 14.59
CA THR A 36 -11.61 -10.58 15.35
C THR A 36 -10.26 -11.00 14.80
N GLN A 37 -9.24 -11.05 15.65
CA GLN A 37 -7.94 -11.56 15.25
C GLN A 37 -8.05 -13.05 14.94
N LYS A 38 -7.62 -13.41 13.72
CA LYS A 38 -7.44 -14.80 13.33
C LYS A 38 -6.02 -15.20 13.70
N PHE A 39 -5.92 -16.12 14.66
CA PHE A 39 -4.68 -16.77 15.02
C PHE A 39 -4.63 -18.07 14.25
N PHE A 40 -3.76 -18.12 13.25
CA PHE A 40 -3.48 -19.38 12.60
C PHE A 40 -2.34 -20.08 13.31
N THR A 41 -2.52 -21.37 13.53
CA THR A 41 -1.41 -22.29 13.73
C THR A 41 -1.07 -22.91 12.38
N LEU A 42 0.23 -23.10 12.16
CA LEU A 42 0.75 -23.86 11.03
C LEU A 42 1.16 -25.24 11.53
N ASP A 43 0.91 -26.26 10.71
CA ASP A 43 1.51 -27.57 10.95
C ASP A 43 3.00 -27.51 10.63
N LYS A 44 3.82 -28.39 11.21
CA LYS A 44 5.28 -28.37 11.02
C LYS A 44 5.72 -28.40 9.56
N SER A 45 4.95 -29.07 8.69
CA SER A 45 5.20 -29.14 7.24
C SER A 45 4.88 -27.86 6.48
N GLU A 46 4.14 -26.93 7.08
CA GLU A 46 3.70 -25.69 6.45
C GLU A 46 4.61 -24.50 6.75
N TYR A 47 5.61 -24.68 7.61
CA TYR A 47 6.65 -23.69 7.89
C TYR A 47 7.64 -23.62 6.72
N GLU A 48 7.20 -23.06 5.59
CA GLU A 48 8.10 -22.73 4.48
C GLU A 48 9.06 -21.61 4.89
N PRO A 49 10.39 -21.80 4.73
CA PRO A 49 11.35 -20.78 5.09
C PRO A 49 11.17 -19.44 4.35
N VAL A 50 11.39 -18.33 5.05
CA VAL A 50 11.14 -16.97 4.54
C VAL A 50 12.32 -16.05 4.78
N THR A 51 12.66 -15.26 3.78
CA THR A 51 13.60 -14.14 3.90
C THR A 51 12.85 -12.81 3.97
N ILE A 52 12.99 -12.07 5.07
CA ILE A 52 12.48 -10.69 5.21
C ILE A 52 13.51 -9.71 4.67
N LEU A 53 13.13 -8.87 3.72
CA LEU A 53 13.98 -7.83 3.13
C LEU A 53 13.50 -6.45 3.60
N ARG A 54 14.38 -5.70 4.28
CA ARG A 54 14.12 -4.32 4.73
C ARG A 54 15.04 -3.35 3.97
N PRO A 55 14.54 -2.49 3.07
CA PRO A 55 15.32 -1.40 2.51
C PRO A 55 15.38 -0.24 3.49
N ILE A 56 16.60 0.20 3.82
CA ILE A 56 16.86 1.24 4.81
C ILE A 56 17.65 2.38 4.17
N LYS A 57 17.28 3.62 4.50
CA LYS A 57 18.02 4.83 4.17
C LYS A 57 17.71 5.92 5.20
N GLY A 58 18.69 6.27 6.03
CA GLY A 58 18.54 7.21 7.13
C GLY A 58 17.67 6.69 8.28
N ILE A 59 17.29 7.59 9.19
CA ILE A 59 16.51 7.28 10.38
C ILE A 59 15.06 7.71 10.21
N ASP A 60 14.16 6.73 10.09
CA ASP A 60 12.72 6.95 10.15
C ASP A 60 12.21 7.09 11.61
N PRO A 61 11.02 7.69 11.84
CA PRO A 61 10.37 7.64 13.14
C PRO A 61 10.22 6.20 13.64
N GLU A 62 10.63 5.94 14.88
CA GLU A 62 10.53 4.61 15.51
C GLU A 62 11.17 3.47 14.68
N LEU A 63 12.26 3.79 13.95
CA LEU A 63 12.97 2.84 13.08
C LEU A 63 13.36 1.55 13.83
N GLU A 64 13.91 1.66 15.04
CA GLU A 64 14.35 0.49 15.82
C GLU A 64 13.17 -0.47 16.09
N THR A 65 12.05 0.06 16.60
CA THR A 65 10.83 -0.73 16.85
C THR A 65 10.24 -1.33 15.57
N CYS A 66 10.24 -0.58 14.46
CA CYS A 66 9.74 -1.06 13.17
C CYS A 66 10.60 -2.19 12.58
N LEU A 67 11.91 -2.11 12.71
CA LEU A 67 12.81 -3.17 12.26
C LEU A 67 12.77 -4.38 13.18
N GLU A 68 12.73 -4.16 14.49
CA GLU A 68 12.69 -5.19 15.54
C GLU A 68 11.51 -6.15 15.36
N CYS A 69 10.36 -5.68 14.88
CA CYS A 69 9.21 -6.56 14.64
C CYS A 69 9.50 -7.70 13.64
N SER A 70 10.52 -7.55 12.78
CA SER A 70 10.96 -8.62 11.85
C SER A 70 11.62 -9.78 12.59
N PHE A 71 12.33 -9.49 13.68
CA PHE A 71 13.01 -10.47 14.54
C PHE A 71 12.02 -11.15 15.51
N GLN A 72 10.95 -10.43 15.86
CA GLN A 72 9.93 -10.89 16.82
C GLN A 72 8.76 -11.62 16.16
N GLN A 73 8.84 -11.98 14.87
CA GLN A 73 7.78 -12.76 14.24
C GLN A 73 7.64 -14.11 14.94
N ALA A 74 6.40 -14.53 15.20
CA ALA A 74 6.07 -15.80 15.85
C ALA A 74 6.23 -16.97 14.87
N TYR A 75 7.45 -17.14 14.36
CA TYR A 75 7.82 -18.08 13.32
C TYR A 75 9.02 -18.93 13.76
N ALA A 76 9.22 -20.07 13.10
CA ALA A 76 10.36 -20.92 13.43
C ALA A 76 11.67 -20.21 13.06
N VAL A 77 12.53 -19.98 14.06
CA VAL A 77 13.76 -19.19 13.91
C VAL A 77 14.70 -19.77 12.84
N ASN A 78 14.78 -21.10 12.73
CA ASN A 78 15.56 -21.79 11.70
C ASN A 78 14.99 -21.66 10.27
N ALA A 79 13.74 -21.20 10.14
CA ALA A 79 13.05 -20.96 8.89
C ALA A 79 12.88 -19.46 8.60
N LEU A 80 13.62 -18.59 9.30
CA LEU A 80 13.55 -17.14 9.16
C LEU A 80 14.94 -16.57 8.88
N GLU A 81 15.06 -15.80 7.80
CA GLU A 81 16.22 -14.95 7.50
C GLU A 81 15.78 -13.48 7.47
N VAL A 82 16.61 -12.58 7.99
CA VAL A 82 16.37 -11.12 7.95
C VAL A 82 17.54 -10.43 7.27
N ILE A 83 17.29 -9.75 6.15
CA ILE A 83 18.30 -8.98 5.42
C ILE A 83 17.97 -7.49 5.48
N LEU A 84 18.88 -6.75 6.12
CA LEU A 84 18.81 -5.29 6.25
C LEU A 84 19.64 -4.68 5.11
N CYS A 85 18.99 -4.13 4.10
CA CYS A 85 19.64 -3.57 2.91
C CYS A 85 19.87 -2.06 3.10
N VAL A 86 21.13 -1.63 3.07
CA VAL A 86 21.52 -0.24 3.30
C VAL A 86 22.30 0.30 2.11
N ASP A 87 21.99 1.51 1.66
CA ASP A 87 22.64 2.16 0.52
C ASP A 87 24.14 2.40 0.77
N SER A 88 24.49 2.91 1.96
CA SER A 88 25.87 3.29 2.30
C SER A 88 26.30 2.73 3.66
N ALA A 89 27.59 2.40 3.80
CA ALA A 89 28.15 1.95 5.08
C ALA A 89 28.15 3.05 6.15
N ALA A 90 28.10 4.31 5.71
CA ALA A 90 28.05 5.50 6.55
C ALA A 90 26.62 5.94 6.92
N ASP A 91 25.60 5.16 6.57
CA ASP A 91 24.21 5.49 6.91
C ASP A 91 24.00 5.59 8.43
N GLU A 92 23.28 6.63 8.86
CA GLU A 92 23.02 6.95 10.27
C GLU A 92 22.29 5.82 11.01
N SER A 93 21.58 4.94 10.31
CA SER A 93 20.89 3.79 10.89
C SER A 93 21.83 2.66 11.33
N MET A 94 23.08 2.62 10.84
CA MET A 94 24.00 1.50 11.01
C MET A 94 24.21 1.06 12.49
N PRO A 95 24.33 1.97 13.48
CA PRO A 95 24.41 1.59 14.90
C PRO A 95 23.14 0.88 15.40
N ILE A 96 21.95 1.29 14.95
CA ILE A 96 20.68 0.65 15.31
C ILE A 96 20.65 -0.78 14.75
N LEU A 97 21.03 -0.96 13.48
CA LEU A 97 21.03 -2.27 12.82
C LEU A 97 21.97 -3.26 13.51
N LYS A 98 23.18 -2.82 13.86
CA LYS A 98 24.17 -3.64 14.59
C LYS A 98 23.66 -4.04 15.98
N ARG A 99 23.01 -3.13 16.70
CA ARG A 99 22.39 -3.45 18.01
C ARG A 99 21.27 -4.49 17.87
N LEU A 100 20.40 -4.35 16.87
CA LEU A 100 19.30 -5.30 16.64
C LEU A 100 19.82 -6.71 16.34
N ILE A 101 20.83 -6.85 15.47
CA ILE A 101 21.44 -8.15 15.18
C ILE A 101 22.08 -8.75 16.44
N ALA A 102 22.80 -7.94 17.22
CA ALA A 102 23.40 -8.40 18.47
C ALA A 102 22.36 -8.78 19.55
N LYS A 103 21.17 -8.17 19.52
CA LYS A 103 20.06 -8.44 20.44
C LYS A 103 19.37 -9.78 20.15
N TYR A 104 19.39 -10.24 18.89
CA TYR A 104 18.72 -11.46 18.42
C TYR A 104 19.70 -12.41 17.72
N PRO A 105 20.72 -12.95 18.44
CA PRO A 105 21.75 -13.79 17.84
C PRO A 105 21.23 -15.13 17.28
N GLU A 106 20.04 -15.56 17.69
CA GLU A 106 19.39 -16.77 17.21
C GLU A 106 18.80 -16.64 15.80
N VAL A 107 18.47 -15.42 15.36
CA VAL A 107 17.87 -15.15 14.04
C VAL A 107 18.99 -15.01 12.99
N ASP A 108 18.86 -15.69 11.85
CA ASP A 108 19.78 -15.56 10.71
C ASP A 108 19.64 -14.16 10.09
N ALA A 109 20.41 -13.20 10.58
CA ALA A 109 20.29 -11.80 10.21
C ALA A 109 21.61 -11.19 9.73
N LYS A 110 21.54 -10.43 8.62
CA LYS A 110 22.72 -9.79 8.03
C LYS A 110 22.42 -8.40 7.48
N ILE A 111 23.44 -7.54 7.49
CA ILE A 111 23.40 -6.21 6.85
C ILE A 111 24.11 -6.33 5.51
N LEU A 112 23.43 -5.92 4.44
CA LEU A 112 24.03 -5.81 3.12
C LEU A 112 24.15 -4.35 2.73
N VAL A 113 25.36 -3.93 2.41
CA VAL A 113 25.69 -2.57 1.98
C VAL A 113 26.02 -2.59 0.50
N SER A 114 25.62 -1.56 -0.24
CA SER A 114 26.01 -1.46 -1.65
C SER A 114 27.51 -1.13 -1.76
N PRO A 115 28.29 -1.81 -2.63
CA PRO A 115 29.74 -1.61 -2.71
C PRO A 115 30.15 -0.20 -3.11
N THR A 116 29.32 0.45 -3.93
CA THR A 116 29.38 1.87 -4.26
C THR A 116 27.98 2.42 -4.07
N ASP A 117 27.85 3.61 -3.45
CA ASP A 117 26.56 4.28 -3.25
C ASP A 117 25.74 4.21 -4.57
N ASN A 118 24.41 4.06 -4.50
CA ASN A 118 23.54 3.77 -5.65
C ASN A 118 23.41 4.90 -6.70
N HIS A 119 24.45 5.71 -6.90
CA HIS A 119 24.55 6.83 -7.82
C HIS A 119 25.39 6.48 -9.07
N GLY A 120 24.86 6.78 -10.26
CA GLY A 120 25.60 6.69 -11.53
C GLY A 120 25.93 5.27 -11.96
N ASN A 121 27.14 5.06 -12.48
CA ASN A 121 27.66 3.77 -13.01
C ASN A 121 27.98 2.73 -11.92
N SER A 122 27.28 2.76 -10.78
CA SER A 122 27.41 1.75 -9.72
C SER A 122 26.90 0.39 -10.22
N VAL A 123 27.54 -0.69 -9.79
CA VAL A 123 27.11 -2.07 -10.08
C VAL A 123 25.72 -2.40 -9.52
N ASP A 124 25.26 -1.63 -8.52
CA ASP A 124 23.94 -1.77 -7.91
C ASP A 124 22.90 -0.77 -8.46
N HIS A 125 23.29 0.09 -9.42
CA HIS A 125 22.37 1.03 -10.05
C HIS A 125 21.69 0.40 -11.27
N PHE A 126 20.50 -0.17 -11.06
CA PHE A 126 19.72 -0.82 -12.12
C PHE A 126 18.70 0.10 -12.77
N GLY A 127 18.43 1.27 -12.18
CA GLY A 127 17.43 2.20 -12.67
C GLY A 127 17.13 3.35 -11.70
N PRO A 128 16.16 4.21 -12.03
CA PRO A 128 15.80 5.39 -11.25
C PRO A 128 15.19 5.10 -9.87
N ASN A 129 14.69 3.88 -9.60
CA ASN A 129 14.09 3.55 -8.30
C ASN A 129 15.16 3.16 -7.26
N PRO A 130 15.48 4.04 -6.28
CA PRO A 130 16.53 3.78 -5.30
C PRO A 130 16.17 2.66 -4.32
N LYS A 131 14.88 2.36 -4.13
CA LYS A 131 14.43 1.27 -3.26
C LYS A 131 14.76 -0.06 -3.90
N VAL A 132 14.44 -0.24 -5.18
CA VAL A 132 14.75 -1.47 -5.91
C VAL A 132 16.26 -1.68 -6.04
N ASN A 133 17.02 -0.63 -6.35
CA ASN A 133 18.48 -0.71 -6.39
C ASN A 133 19.06 -1.23 -5.08
N ASN A 134 18.59 -0.69 -3.95
CA ASN A 134 19.01 -1.15 -2.63
C ASN A 134 18.54 -2.59 -2.32
N LEU A 135 17.34 -2.98 -2.76
CA LEU A 135 16.78 -4.32 -2.50
C LEU A 135 17.40 -5.41 -3.38
N ALA A 136 17.90 -5.09 -4.57
CA ALA A 136 18.37 -6.08 -5.54
C ALA A 136 19.46 -7.00 -4.97
N LYS A 137 20.42 -6.45 -4.21
CA LYS A 137 21.45 -7.25 -3.52
C LYS A 137 20.86 -8.19 -2.46
N GLY A 138 19.86 -7.73 -1.72
CA GLY A 138 19.16 -8.54 -0.72
C GLY A 138 18.33 -9.65 -1.36
N PHE A 139 17.66 -9.34 -2.46
CA PHE A 139 16.87 -10.31 -3.22
C PHE A 139 17.74 -11.40 -3.86
N LEU A 140 18.93 -11.04 -4.36
CA LEU A 140 19.90 -12.01 -4.88
C LEU A 140 20.49 -12.87 -3.75
N ALA A 141 20.87 -12.26 -2.63
CA ALA A 141 21.48 -12.92 -1.48
C ALA A 141 20.50 -13.63 -0.54
N ALA A 142 19.19 -13.57 -0.82
CA ALA A 142 18.16 -14.26 -0.07
C ALA A 142 18.39 -15.77 -0.14
N LYS A 143 18.35 -16.43 1.01
CA LYS A 143 18.56 -17.87 1.17
C LYS A 143 17.34 -18.67 0.74
N TYR A 144 16.14 -18.11 0.94
CA TYR A 144 14.88 -18.78 0.72
C TYR A 144 14.13 -18.24 -0.51
N ASP A 145 13.18 -19.04 -0.99
CA ASP A 145 12.37 -18.68 -2.17
C ASP A 145 11.26 -17.69 -1.81
N ILE A 146 10.64 -17.81 -0.64
CA ILE A 146 9.67 -16.82 -0.17
C ILE A 146 10.42 -15.61 0.34
N VAL A 147 10.15 -14.45 -0.27
CA VAL A 147 10.64 -13.16 0.19
C VAL A 147 9.48 -12.32 0.70
N TRP A 148 9.73 -11.60 1.79
CA TRP A 148 8.81 -10.62 2.32
C TRP A 148 9.48 -9.26 2.38
N ILE A 149 9.11 -8.40 1.41
CA ILE A 149 9.63 -7.04 1.32
C ILE A 149 8.76 -6.15 2.19
N MET A 150 9.38 -5.51 3.18
CA MET A 150 8.72 -4.54 4.06
C MET A 150 9.53 -3.25 4.14
N ASP A 151 8.89 -2.09 4.11
CA ASP A 151 9.59 -0.80 4.27
C ASP A 151 10.18 -0.66 5.69
N SER A 152 11.27 0.10 5.85
CA SER A 152 11.96 0.31 7.13
C SER A 152 11.08 0.89 8.24
N ASN A 153 10.12 1.75 7.88
CA ASN A 153 9.21 2.44 8.79
C ASN A 153 7.85 1.75 8.94
N VAL A 154 7.80 0.44 8.72
CA VAL A 154 6.57 -0.34 8.81
C VAL A 154 6.70 -1.33 9.95
N TRP A 155 5.78 -1.22 10.91
CA TRP A 155 5.63 -2.15 12.00
C TRP A 155 4.51 -3.16 11.69
N GLY A 156 4.75 -4.43 12.01
CA GLY A 156 3.80 -5.52 11.84
C GLY A 156 3.72 -6.39 13.08
N HIS A 157 2.53 -6.93 13.35
CA HIS A 157 2.32 -7.81 14.50
C HIS A 157 3.12 -9.13 14.37
N PRO A 158 3.65 -9.73 15.46
CA PRO A 158 4.38 -11.02 15.44
C PRO A 158 3.74 -12.18 14.65
N ASN A 159 2.42 -12.32 14.71
CA ASN A 159 1.69 -13.41 14.00
C ASN A 159 1.44 -13.14 12.50
N LEU A 160 1.86 -11.99 11.98
CA LEU A 160 1.54 -11.58 10.62
C LEU A 160 2.25 -12.47 9.59
N LEU A 161 3.49 -12.91 9.86
CA LEU A 161 4.21 -13.87 9.01
C LEU A 161 3.48 -15.22 8.88
N VAL A 162 3.05 -15.80 10.01
CA VAL A 162 2.30 -17.05 10.05
C VAL A 162 1.01 -16.97 9.22
N ASN A 163 0.26 -15.90 9.41
CA ASN A 163 -0.99 -15.67 8.67
C ASN A 163 -0.75 -15.49 7.17
N SER A 164 0.35 -14.84 6.80
CA SER A 164 0.72 -14.60 5.41
C SER A 164 1.14 -15.90 4.71
N ILE A 165 1.95 -16.73 5.36
CA ILE A 165 2.37 -18.03 4.82
C ILE A 165 1.16 -18.95 4.63
N LYS A 166 0.27 -19.02 5.62
CA LYS A 166 -0.96 -19.81 5.48
C LYS A 166 -1.79 -19.36 4.28
N SER A 167 -1.90 -18.05 4.09
CA SER A 167 -2.66 -17.48 2.96
C SER A 167 -2.02 -17.81 1.61
N LEU A 168 -0.68 -17.71 1.53
CA LEU A 168 0.08 -18.04 0.33
C LEU A 168 -0.03 -19.54 -0.03
N ASN A 169 0.03 -20.43 0.95
CA ASN A 169 0.08 -21.88 0.73
C ASN A 169 -1.29 -22.49 0.44
N HIS A 170 -2.32 -22.00 1.11
CA HIS A 170 -3.68 -22.53 0.99
C HIS A 170 -4.57 -21.73 0.04
N ASN A 171 -4.00 -20.77 -0.68
CA ASN A 171 -4.73 -19.85 -1.55
C ASN A 171 -5.88 -19.15 -0.82
N LEU A 172 -5.66 -18.77 0.44
CA LEU A 172 -6.69 -18.10 1.24
C LEU A 172 -6.74 -16.64 0.86
N VAL A 173 -7.96 -16.11 0.82
CA VAL A 173 -8.23 -14.70 0.54
C VAL A 173 -9.02 -14.10 1.71
N ASP A 174 -8.93 -12.79 1.89
CA ASP A 174 -9.78 -12.01 2.79
C ASP A 174 -9.77 -12.54 4.25
N GLY A 175 -8.56 -12.80 4.76
CA GLY A 175 -8.37 -13.33 6.10
C GLY A 175 -8.82 -14.78 6.28
N GLY A 176 -8.53 -15.68 5.35
CA GLY A 176 -8.63 -17.11 5.61
C GLY A 176 -9.84 -17.84 5.02
N ARG A 177 -10.59 -17.23 4.09
CA ARG A 177 -11.66 -17.95 3.37
C ARG A 177 -11.06 -18.69 2.17
N THR A 178 -11.54 -19.90 1.92
CA THR A 178 -11.26 -20.62 0.68
C THR A 178 -11.88 -19.86 -0.50
N ASN A 179 -11.31 -20.08 -1.68
CA ASN A 179 -11.41 -19.28 -2.92
C ASN A 179 -12.82 -19.13 -3.54
N TRP A 180 -13.89 -18.89 -2.76
CA TRP A 180 -15.21 -18.49 -3.28
C TRP A 180 -15.08 -17.11 -3.89
N THR A 181 -14.77 -17.08 -5.17
CA THR A 181 -14.37 -15.88 -5.88
C THR A 181 -15.16 -15.81 -7.18
N TRP A 182 -15.81 -14.67 -7.39
CA TRP A 182 -16.55 -14.36 -8.61
C TRP A 182 -15.72 -13.40 -9.46
N GLY A 183 -15.96 -13.39 -10.76
CA GLY A 183 -15.30 -12.46 -11.67
C GLY A 183 -13.92 -12.92 -12.17
N PRO A 184 -13.05 -11.99 -12.61
CA PRO A 184 -11.83 -12.30 -13.38
C PRO A 184 -10.80 -13.16 -12.64
N SER A 185 -10.90 -13.21 -11.31
CA SER A 185 -9.95 -13.85 -10.40
C SER A 185 -10.39 -15.25 -9.93
N ALA A 186 -11.53 -15.74 -10.45
CA ALA A 186 -12.04 -17.07 -10.14
C ALA A 186 -11.05 -18.17 -10.58
N GLY A 187 -10.72 -19.09 -9.68
CA GLY A 187 -9.79 -20.19 -9.94
C GLY A 187 -8.30 -19.81 -9.97
N ARG A 188 -7.96 -18.53 -9.81
CA ARG A 188 -6.56 -18.07 -9.75
C ARG A 188 -5.91 -18.40 -8.41
N LYS A 189 -4.63 -18.77 -8.44
CA LYS A 189 -3.82 -19.07 -7.25
C LYS A 189 -3.24 -17.80 -6.63
N VAL A 190 -3.09 -17.79 -5.31
CA VAL A 190 -2.44 -16.70 -4.58
C VAL A 190 -0.94 -16.79 -4.82
N LYS A 191 -0.34 -15.72 -5.36
CA LYS A 191 1.11 -15.63 -5.61
C LYS A 191 1.75 -14.42 -4.93
N LEU A 192 0.93 -13.50 -4.42
CA LEU A 192 1.36 -12.34 -3.66
C LEU A 192 0.41 -12.11 -2.48
N VAL A 193 0.98 -11.99 -1.29
CA VAL A 193 0.27 -11.65 -0.06
C VAL A 193 0.69 -10.27 0.40
N HIS A 194 -0.27 -9.45 0.81
CA HIS A 194 -0.03 -8.07 1.24
C HIS A 194 -1.01 -7.68 2.35
N HIS A 195 -0.81 -6.49 2.93
CA HIS A 195 -1.46 -6.06 4.17
C HIS A 195 -2.08 -4.68 4.02
N VAL A 196 -3.11 -4.40 4.83
CA VAL A 196 -3.73 -3.07 4.88
C VAL A 196 -2.75 -2.09 5.52
N PRO A 197 -2.36 -1.01 4.82
CA PRO A 197 -1.43 -0.04 5.36
C PRO A 197 -2.19 1.02 6.15
N LEU A 198 -1.82 1.18 7.41
CA LEU A 198 -2.29 2.26 8.27
C LEU A 198 -1.09 3.15 8.62
N ALA A 199 -1.36 4.39 9.02
CA ALA A 199 -0.32 5.24 9.58
C ALA A 199 -0.87 6.02 10.77
N MET A 200 -0.02 6.20 11.79
CA MET A 200 -0.43 6.68 13.09
C MET A 200 0.44 7.86 13.53
N SER A 201 -0.19 8.92 13.99
CA SER A 201 0.51 10.07 14.57
C SER A 201 1.10 9.70 15.93
N ILE A 202 2.42 9.69 16.04
CA ILE A 202 3.13 9.49 17.32
C ILE A 202 3.60 10.81 17.97
N THR A 203 3.31 11.94 17.34
CA THR A 203 3.76 13.26 17.80
C THR A 203 3.23 13.58 19.21
N ALA A 204 4.12 13.82 20.17
CA ALA A 204 3.75 14.18 21.55
C ALA A 204 3.37 15.67 21.75
N GLN A 205 3.53 16.52 20.73
CA GLN A 205 3.34 17.98 20.81
C GLN A 205 1.89 18.40 21.20
N SER A 206 1.73 19.52 21.88
CA SER A 206 0.44 19.92 22.48
C SER A 206 -0.56 20.56 21.52
N SER A 207 -0.11 21.26 20.46
CA SER A 207 -1.00 21.99 19.55
C SER A 207 -1.55 21.11 18.41
N LEU A 208 -2.86 21.18 18.18
CA LEU A 208 -3.53 20.51 17.06
C LEU A 208 -2.98 20.96 15.70
N TRP A 209 -2.63 22.23 15.55
CA TRP A 209 -2.13 22.80 14.29
C TRP A 209 -0.79 22.21 13.86
N ASP A 210 0.07 21.90 14.84
CA ASP A 210 1.36 21.26 14.56
C ASP A 210 1.20 19.80 14.15
N LYS A 211 0.17 19.12 14.68
CA LYS A 211 -0.16 17.73 14.39
C LYS A 211 -1.01 17.55 13.13
N LEU A 212 -1.63 18.62 12.64
CA LEU A 212 -2.73 18.54 11.68
C LEU A 212 -2.36 17.78 10.40
N GLY A 213 -1.17 18.01 9.84
CA GLY A 213 -0.72 17.30 8.63
C GLY A 213 -0.61 15.79 8.81
N VAL A 214 -0.06 15.35 9.95
CA VAL A 214 0.09 13.92 10.26
C VAL A 214 -1.27 13.29 10.61
N LYS A 215 -2.11 14.01 11.35
CA LYS A 215 -3.48 13.60 11.66
C LYS A 215 -4.35 13.49 10.41
N LEU A 216 -4.16 14.34 9.40
CA LEU A 216 -4.83 14.22 8.11
C LEU A 216 -4.43 12.94 7.36
N ASP A 217 -3.14 12.55 7.39
CA ASP A 217 -2.69 11.27 6.83
C ASP A 217 -3.28 10.07 7.58
N GLU A 218 -3.26 10.11 8.92
CA GLU A 218 -3.90 9.09 9.75
C GLU A 218 -5.39 8.96 9.43
N THR A 219 -6.13 10.07 9.43
CA THR A 219 -7.56 10.07 9.07
C THR A 219 -7.76 9.50 7.67
N PHE A 220 -6.97 9.91 6.67
CA PHE A 220 -7.10 9.37 5.30
C PHE A 220 -6.87 7.85 5.25
N LEU A 221 -5.81 7.34 5.87
CA LEU A 221 -5.47 5.92 5.85
C LEU A 221 -6.44 5.06 6.65
N PHE A 222 -7.01 5.59 7.74
CA PHE A 222 -8.01 4.87 8.54
C PHE A 222 -9.45 5.00 8.02
N SER A 223 -9.75 5.90 7.07
CA SER A 223 -11.10 6.11 6.53
C SER A 223 -11.19 5.74 5.05
N SER A 224 -11.18 6.73 4.15
CA SER A 224 -11.36 6.56 2.71
C SER A 224 -10.43 5.52 2.10
N HIS A 225 -9.12 5.57 2.41
CA HIS A 225 -8.18 4.62 1.84
C HIS A 225 -8.52 3.18 2.24
N CYS A 226 -8.63 2.91 3.54
CA CYS A 226 -8.80 1.55 4.05
C CYS A 226 -10.08 0.88 3.54
N LYS A 227 -11.24 1.58 3.54
CA LYS A 227 -12.49 0.98 3.07
C LYS A 227 -12.47 0.62 1.59
N PHE A 228 -12.00 1.54 0.74
CA PHE A 228 -11.93 1.26 -0.70
C PHE A 228 -10.83 0.26 -1.02
N TYR A 229 -9.69 0.32 -0.33
CA TYR A 229 -8.60 -0.63 -0.52
C TYR A 229 -9.02 -2.07 -0.18
N VAL A 230 -9.71 -2.27 0.95
CA VAL A 230 -10.26 -3.57 1.34
C VAL A 230 -11.37 -3.99 0.37
N GLY A 231 -12.30 -3.09 0.03
CA GLY A 231 -13.41 -3.38 -0.88
C GLY A 231 -12.96 -3.75 -2.29
N LEU A 232 -11.97 -3.05 -2.85
CA LEU A 232 -11.40 -3.34 -4.16
C LEU A 232 -10.62 -4.65 -4.17
N ASN A 233 -9.85 -4.95 -3.12
CA ASN A 233 -9.17 -6.25 -3.02
C ASN A 233 -10.16 -7.40 -2.88
N LYS A 234 -11.27 -7.19 -2.16
CA LYS A 234 -12.37 -8.16 -2.05
C LYS A 234 -13.03 -8.44 -3.40
N LEU A 235 -13.33 -7.39 -4.16
CA LEU A 235 -13.90 -7.50 -5.51
C LEU A 235 -12.90 -8.03 -6.53
N SER A 236 -11.60 -7.81 -6.28
CA SER A 236 -10.47 -8.32 -7.05
C SER A 236 -10.56 -8.07 -8.57
N PRO A 237 -10.92 -6.84 -9.05
CA PRO A 237 -11.02 -6.57 -10.48
C PRO A 237 -9.65 -6.50 -11.18
N ALA A 238 -8.61 -6.18 -10.41
CA ALA A 238 -7.22 -6.01 -10.81
C ALA A 238 -6.32 -6.16 -9.56
N PRO A 239 -5.00 -6.38 -9.69
CA PRO A 239 -4.11 -6.38 -8.53
C PRO A 239 -4.10 -4.99 -7.90
N CYS A 240 -4.43 -4.90 -6.61
CA CYS A 240 -4.46 -3.64 -5.86
C CYS A 240 -3.52 -3.75 -4.65
N VAL A 241 -2.23 -3.54 -4.87
CA VAL A 241 -1.20 -3.66 -3.84
C VAL A 241 -0.67 -2.29 -3.41
N ASN A 242 0.04 -2.27 -2.28
CA ASN A 242 0.79 -1.11 -1.82
C ASN A 242 2.21 -1.54 -1.45
N GLY A 243 3.17 -0.62 -1.53
CA GLY A 243 4.59 -0.97 -1.44
C GLY A 243 5.14 -1.26 -0.06
N LYS A 244 4.30 -1.25 0.99
CA LYS A 244 4.77 -1.28 2.39
C LYS A 244 5.08 -2.67 2.93
N SER A 245 4.33 -3.69 2.49
CA SER A 245 4.46 -5.06 2.99
C SER A 245 3.91 -6.04 1.96
N ASN A 246 4.81 -6.69 1.22
CA ASN A 246 4.45 -7.63 0.15
C ASN A 246 5.32 -8.90 0.24
N MET A 247 4.65 -10.05 0.23
CA MET A 247 5.27 -11.37 0.29
C MET A 247 4.93 -12.18 -0.95
N PHE A 248 5.93 -12.77 -1.58
CA PHE A 248 5.79 -13.58 -2.79
C PHE A 248 7.00 -14.52 -2.95
N ARG A 249 6.94 -15.45 -3.90
CA ARG A 249 8.08 -16.33 -4.22
C ARG A 249 8.97 -15.71 -5.29
N ARG A 250 10.29 -15.83 -5.11
CA ARG A 250 11.28 -15.37 -6.09
C ARG A 250 11.16 -16.13 -7.40
N SER A 251 10.99 -17.45 -7.31
CA SER A 251 10.73 -18.34 -8.44
C SER A 251 9.55 -17.88 -9.29
N ASP A 252 8.45 -17.47 -8.64
CA ASP A 252 7.27 -16.94 -9.31
C ASP A 252 7.58 -15.60 -10.01
N LEU A 253 8.34 -14.70 -9.36
CA LEU A 253 8.74 -13.44 -10.00
C LEU A 253 9.65 -13.69 -11.20
N ASP A 254 10.61 -14.61 -11.09
CA ASP A 254 11.52 -14.98 -12.16
C ASP A 254 10.76 -15.59 -13.36
N GLU A 255 9.81 -16.48 -13.10
CA GLU A 255 8.95 -17.06 -14.13
C GLU A 255 8.07 -16.00 -14.80
N ALA A 256 7.50 -15.07 -14.04
CA ALA A 256 6.70 -13.98 -14.58
C ALA A 256 7.52 -13.08 -15.52
N VAL A 257 8.72 -12.67 -15.11
CA VAL A 257 9.61 -11.83 -15.93
C VAL A 257 10.08 -12.56 -17.18
N ALA A 258 10.39 -13.86 -17.09
CA ALA A 258 10.78 -14.67 -18.24
C ALA A 258 9.66 -14.80 -19.31
N ARG A 259 8.38 -14.65 -18.92
CA ARG A 259 7.23 -14.70 -19.83
C ARG A 259 6.89 -13.36 -20.51
N ILE A 260 7.36 -12.23 -19.96
CA ILE A 260 7.09 -10.88 -20.50
C ILE A 260 7.39 -10.75 -22.00
N PRO A 261 8.54 -11.22 -22.53
CA PRO A 261 8.88 -11.00 -23.95
C PRO A 261 7.86 -11.60 -24.91
N ASN A 262 7.28 -12.75 -24.55
CA ASN A 262 6.45 -13.58 -25.41
C ASN A 262 4.95 -13.26 -25.33
N ALA A 263 4.52 -12.50 -24.33
CA ALA A 263 3.12 -12.19 -24.13
C ALA A 263 2.78 -10.76 -24.59
N ASN A 264 1.53 -10.56 -25.04
CA ASN A 264 1.04 -9.24 -25.41
C ASN A 264 0.23 -8.67 -24.24
N ASN A 265 0.79 -7.69 -23.55
CA ASN A 265 0.18 -7.06 -22.38
C ASN A 265 0.37 -5.54 -22.47
N PRO A 266 -0.67 -4.72 -22.18
CA PRO A 266 -0.58 -3.26 -22.31
C PRO A 266 0.50 -2.63 -21.42
N PHE A 267 0.78 -3.22 -20.25
CA PHE A 267 1.75 -2.69 -19.28
C PHE A 267 3.21 -2.98 -19.65
N PHE A 268 3.47 -4.00 -20.49
CA PHE A 268 4.81 -4.43 -20.89
C PHE A 268 4.93 -4.59 -22.41
N SER A 269 4.31 -3.68 -23.15
CA SER A 269 4.22 -3.74 -24.62
C SER A 269 5.46 -3.18 -25.33
N ASP A 270 6.21 -2.30 -24.68
CA ASP A 270 7.38 -1.64 -25.28
C ASP A 270 8.49 -2.65 -25.64
N PRO A 271 9.03 -2.63 -26.88
CA PRO A 271 10.08 -3.55 -27.32
C PRO A 271 11.35 -3.50 -26.45
N SER A 272 11.74 -2.33 -25.96
CA SER A 272 12.91 -2.17 -25.09
C SER A 272 12.68 -2.80 -23.71
N VAL A 273 11.44 -2.71 -23.20
CA VAL A 273 11.04 -3.35 -21.95
C VAL A 273 11.09 -4.87 -22.09
N LYS A 274 10.58 -5.40 -23.20
CA LYS A 274 10.62 -6.84 -23.49
C LYS A 274 12.05 -7.37 -23.63
N LEU A 275 12.91 -6.67 -24.35
CA LEU A 275 14.32 -7.06 -24.51
C LEU A 275 15.03 -7.08 -23.15
N HIS A 276 14.79 -6.07 -22.31
CA HIS A 276 15.39 -6.03 -20.97
C HIS A 276 14.91 -7.18 -20.08
N ALA A 277 13.62 -7.51 -20.12
CA ALA A 277 13.09 -8.66 -19.40
C ALA A 277 13.77 -9.97 -19.85
N GLN A 278 13.97 -10.14 -21.17
CA GLN A 278 14.67 -11.30 -21.72
C GLN A 278 16.14 -11.39 -21.26
N GLN A 279 16.85 -10.25 -21.24
CA GLN A 279 18.23 -10.19 -20.77
C GLN A 279 18.34 -10.60 -19.30
N LEU A 280 17.53 -10.01 -18.41
CA LEU A 280 17.55 -10.34 -16.99
C LEU A 280 17.11 -11.78 -16.71
N ALA A 281 16.13 -12.30 -17.45
CA ALA A 281 15.74 -13.70 -17.34
C ALA A 281 16.90 -14.66 -17.72
N SER A 282 17.81 -14.23 -18.59
CA SER A 282 18.98 -15.02 -18.99
C SER A 282 20.13 -15.00 -17.98
N GLU A 283 20.17 -14.03 -17.06
CA GLU A 283 21.15 -13.99 -15.95
C GLU A 283 20.91 -15.10 -14.91
N GLY A 284 19.72 -15.71 -14.92
CA GLY A 284 19.33 -16.78 -14.01
C GLY A 284 18.50 -16.30 -12.81
N PRO A 285 18.15 -17.21 -11.89
CA PRO A 285 17.21 -16.94 -10.82
C PRO A 285 17.71 -15.86 -9.87
N GLY A 286 16.79 -15.09 -9.29
CA GLY A 286 17.10 -14.03 -8.32
C GLY A 286 17.49 -12.68 -8.94
N HIS A 287 17.50 -12.54 -10.27
CA HIS A 287 17.86 -11.28 -10.94
C HIS A 287 16.65 -10.43 -11.32
N SER A 288 15.45 -11.02 -11.31
CA SER A 288 14.24 -10.39 -11.87
C SER A 288 13.73 -9.19 -11.09
N LEU A 289 14.09 -9.01 -9.82
CA LEU A 289 13.73 -7.79 -9.08
C LEU A 289 14.34 -6.54 -9.74
N LYS A 290 15.53 -6.64 -10.33
CA LYS A 290 16.21 -5.56 -11.05
C LYS A 290 15.37 -5.02 -12.20
N PHE A 291 14.55 -5.87 -12.84
CA PHE A 291 13.69 -5.45 -13.95
C PHE A 291 12.77 -4.30 -13.55
N PHE A 292 12.34 -4.28 -12.28
CA PHE A 292 11.39 -3.31 -11.78
C PHE A 292 12.02 -1.99 -11.30
N SER A 293 13.35 -1.85 -11.36
CA SER A 293 14.07 -0.61 -10.98
C SER A 293 13.70 0.59 -11.85
N LYS A 294 13.19 0.34 -13.06
CA LYS A 294 12.74 1.37 -14.00
C LYS A 294 11.41 2.01 -13.61
N TYR A 295 10.65 1.39 -12.72
CA TYR A 295 9.31 1.83 -12.34
C TYR A 295 9.32 2.48 -10.96
N ILE A 296 8.67 3.64 -10.81
CA ILE A 296 8.50 4.30 -9.51
C ILE A 296 7.59 3.49 -8.56
N GLY A 297 6.54 2.86 -9.08
CA GLY A 297 5.69 1.94 -8.33
C GLY A 297 6.04 0.49 -8.63
N GLU A 298 7.20 0.05 -8.14
CA GLU A 298 7.72 -1.29 -8.38
C GLU A 298 6.76 -2.38 -7.89
N ASP A 299 6.11 -2.12 -6.76
CA ASP A 299 5.17 -2.99 -6.08
C ASP A 299 3.97 -3.33 -6.97
N ASN A 300 3.35 -2.32 -7.55
CA ASN A 300 2.22 -2.48 -8.46
C ASN A 300 2.64 -3.22 -9.72
N MET A 301 3.83 -2.91 -10.28
CA MET A 301 4.33 -3.58 -11.48
C MET A 301 4.68 -5.05 -11.22
N ILE A 302 5.24 -5.38 -10.05
CA ILE A 302 5.46 -6.77 -9.60
C ILE A 302 4.11 -7.51 -9.50
N ALA A 303 3.11 -6.89 -8.89
CA ALA A 303 1.79 -7.51 -8.76
C ALA A 303 1.11 -7.72 -10.11
N ILE A 304 1.21 -6.77 -11.05
CA ILE A 304 0.72 -6.93 -12.42
C ILE A 304 1.47 -8.06 -13.13
N ALA A 305 2.80 -8.14 -12.98
CA ALA A 305 3.57 -9.20 -13.62
C ALA A 305 3.13 -10.61 -13.14
N LEU A 306 2.98 -10.79 -11.83
CA LEU A 306 2.46 -12.06 -11.28
C LEU A 306 1.03 -12.32 -11.78
N TRP A 307 0.16 -11.32 -11.70
CA TRP A 307 -1.25 -11.43 -12.06
C TRP A 307 -1.48 -11.82 -13.53
N GLU A 308 -0.77 -11.18 -14.45
CA GLU A 308 -0.98 -11.32 -15.89
C GLU A 308 -0.21 -12.51 -16.46
N PHE A 309 1.05 -12.73 -16.07
CA PHE A 309 1.91 -13.75 -16.70
C PHE A 309 1.85 -15.12 -16.01
N LEU A 310 1.41 -15.20 -14.76
CA LEU A 310 1.21 -16.47 -14.04
C LEU A 310 -0.26 -16.82 -13.82
N PHE A 311 -1.20 -16.04 -14.36
CA PHE A 311 -2.63 -16.21 -14.14
C PHE A 311 -2.97 -16.31 -12.63
N SER A 312 -2.37 -15.42 -11.84
CA SER A 312 -2.47 -15.43 -10.39
C SER A 312 -3.37 -14.34 -9.85
N ARG A 313 -3.51 -14.32 -8.53
CA ARG A 313 -4.18 -13.26 -7.77
C ARG A 313 -3.36 -12.84 -6.54
N THR A 314 -3.72 -11.68 -6.00
CA THR A 314 -3.23 -11.22 -4.71
C THR A 314 -4.13 -11.72 -3.58
N SER A 315 -3.59 -11.77 -2.36
CA SER A 315 -4.33 -12.03 -1.14
C SER A 315 -4.07 -10.94 -0.11
N LEU A 316 -5.14 -10.27 0.31
CA LEU A 316 -5.11 -9.34 1.42
C LEU A 316 -5.44 -10.12 2.70
N THR A 317 -4.46 -10.23 3.59
CA THR A 317 -4.72 -10.83 4.91
C THR A 317 -5.60 -9.90 5.74
N SER A 318 -6.28 -10.46 6.74
CA SER A 318 -7.00 -9.67 7.73
C SER A 318 -6.08 -8.89 8.66
N ASP A 319 -4.76 -8.91 8.47
CA ASP A 319 -3.80 -8.17 9.30
C ASP A 319 -3.53 -6.76 8.74
N VAL A 320 -3.08 -5.87 9.62
CA VAL A 320 -2.72 -4.50 9.29
C VAL A 320 -1.24 -4.28 9.56
N VAL A 321 -0.61 -3.41 8.77
CA VAL A 321 0.73 -2.90 9.04
C VAL A 321 0.65 -1.42 9.32
N ILE A 322 1.46 -0.93 10.27
CA ILE A 322 1.33 0.43 10.81
C ILE A 322 2.63 1.18 10.57
N GLN A 323 2.51 2.35 9.96
CA GLN A 323 3.61 3.29 9.82
C GLN A 323 3.50 4.38 10.89
N PRO A 324 4.43 4.48 11.84
CA PRO A 324 4.51 5.63 12.74
C PRO A 324 4.88 6.89 11.96
N LEU A 325 4.15 7.97 12.19
CA LEU A 325 4.37 9.25 11.56
C LEU A 325 4.68 10.30 12.64
N ASN A 326 5.78 11.02 12.42
CA ASN A 326 6.14 12.17 13.22
C ASN A 326 6.17 13.43 12.34
N LYS A 327 6.05 14.61 12.95
CA LYS A 327 6.23 15.87 12.25
C LYS A 327 7.69 15.98 11.78
N SER A 328 7.90 16.31 10.50
CA SER A 328 9.25 16.57 10.00
C SER A 328 9.80 17.84 10.66
N GLU A 329 10.93 17.74 11.35
CA GLU A 329 11.59 18.85 12.05
C GLU A 329 11.95 20.01 11.10
N THR A 330 12.22 19.69 9.84
CA THR A 330 12.58 20.64 8.78
C THR A 330 11.39 21.44 8.23
N SER A 331 10.15 21.01 8.49
CA SER A 331 8.95 21.65 7.92
C SER A 331 8.22 22.53 8.93
N LYS A 332 8.15 23.84 8.67
CA LYS A 332 7.40 24.78 9.52
C LYS A 332 5.89 24.55 9.48
N HIS A 333 5.35 23.95 8.40
CA HIS A 333 3.91 23.80 8.18
C HIS A 333 3.51 22.35 7.82
N GLY A 334 2.98 21.59 8.79
CA GLY A 334 2.62 20.18 8.59
C GLY A 334 1.57 19.92 7.50
N ILE A 335 0.64 20.85 7.27
CA ILE A 335 -0.38 20.74 6.21
C ILE A 335 0.26 20.71 4.83
N VAL A 336 1.31 21.51 4.60
CA VAL A 336 1.99 21.57 3.30
C VAL A 336 2.63 20.21 2.98
N GLU A 337 3.20 19.54 3.98
CA GLU A 337 3.77 18.21 3.81
C GLU A 337 2.70 17.15 3.53
N PHE A 338 1.52 17.24 4.15
CA PHE A 338 0.36 16.41 3.79
C PHE A 338 -0.02 16.60 2.31
N PHE A 339 -0.16 17.85 1.86
CA PHE A 339 -0.48 18.15 0.46
C PHE A 339 0.59 17.60 -0.49
N LYS A 340 1.88 17.84 -0.22
CA LYS A 340 2.99 17.32 -1.03
C LYS A 340 2.95 15.80 -1.15
N ARG A 341 2.76 15.08 -0.03
CA ARG A 341 2.67 13.62 -0.02
C ARG A 341 1.49 13.12 -0.85
N ARG A 342 0.30 13.67 -0.63
CA ARG A 342 -0.93 13.26 -1.34
C ARG A 342 -0.86 13.58 -2.84
N ILE A 343 -0.39 14.78 -3.21
CA ILE A 343 -0.17 15.16 -4.62
C ILE A 343 0.79 14.20 -5.29
N ARG A 344 1.92 13.87 -4.64
CA ARG A 344 2.88 12.90 -5.16
C ARG A 344 2.26 11.54 -5.41
N TRP A 345 1.56 10.97 -4.43
CA TRP A 345 0.92 9.66 -4.58
C TRP A 345 -0.12 9.63 -5.70
N LEU A 346 -0.90 10.70 -5.86
CA LEU A 346 -1.85 10.86 -6.96
C LEU A 346 -1.14 10.99 -8.31
N ARG A 347 -0.04 11.75 -8.40
CA ARG A 347 0.74 11.86 -9.64
C ARG A 347 1.34 10.52 -10.06
N VAL A 348 1.87 9.73 -9.13
CA VAL A 348 2.36 8.38 -9.46
C VAL A 348 1.20 7.51 -9.98
N ARG A 349 0.06 7.49 -9.28
CA ARG A 349 -1.12 6.69 -9.68
C ARG A 349 -1.77 7.15 -10.98
N LYS A 350 -1.73 8.45 -11.31
CA LYS A 350 -2.18 9.00 -12.59
C LYS A 350 -1.55 8.26 -13.76
N TYR A 351 -0.29 7.86 -13.66
CA TYR A 351 0.35 7.10 -14.73
C TYR A 351 0.09 5.59 -14.59
N MET A 352 0.21 5.02 -13.39
CA MET A 352 0.08 3.57 -13.20
C MET A 352 -1.34 3.02 -13.39
N VAL A 353 -2.35 3.76 -12.93
CA VAL A 353 -3.76 3.37 -12.90
C VAL A 353 -4.63 4.58 -13.22
N TYR A 354 -4.46 5.11 -14.44
CA TYR A 354 -5.07 6.37 -14.89
C TYR A 354 -6.59 6.41 -14.67
N SER A 355 -7.33 5.41 -15.13
CA SER A 355 -8.80 5.39 -15.06
C SER A 355 -9.31 5.44 -13.62
N ALA A 356 -8.69 4.68 -12.71
CA ALA A 356 -9.04 4.69 -11.28
C ALA A 356 -8.70 6.05 -10.64
N THR A 357 -7.57 6.64 -11.03
CA THR A 357 -7.14 7.95 -10.53
C THR A 357 -8.06 9.06 -11.03
N LEU A 358 -8.53 8.99 -12.28
CA LEU A 358 -9.43 9.98 -12.87
C LEU A 358 -10.76 10.08 -12.12
N VAL A 359 -11.27 8.94 -11.65
CA VAL A 359 -12.54 8.88 -10.93
C VAL A 359 -12.40 8.96 -9.40
N GLU A 360 -11.17 9.03 -8.86
CA GLU A 360 -10.91 9.06 -7.42
C GLU A 360 -11.71 10.12 -6.65
N PRO A 361 -11.92 11.37 -7.13
CA PRO A 361 -12.71 12.36 -6.40
C PRO A 361 -14.15 11.90 -6.17
N THR A 362 -14.70 11.12 -7.09
CA THR A 362 -16.06 10.58 -6.99
C THR A 362 -16.18 9.47 -5.93
N THR A 363 -15.05 8.98 -5.40
CA THR A 363 -15.04 8.04 -4.27
C THR A 363 -15.09 8.75 -2.92
N GLU A 364 -14.86 10.06 -2.87
CA GLU A 364 -14.88 10.86 -1.65
C GLU A 364 -16.29 11.38 -1.34
N SER A 365 -16.58 11.67 -0.06
CA SER A 365 -17.96 11.80 0.42
C SER A 365 -18.70 12.97 -0.23
N ILE A 366 -18.02 14.09 -0.47
CA ILE A 366 -18.64 15.32 -0.96
C ILE A 366 -19.08 15.16 -2.42
N VAL A 367 -18.17 14.76 -3.32
CA VAL A 367 -18.48 14.64 -4.75
C VAL A 367 -19.48 13.50 -4.98
N ASN A 368 -19.27 12.35 -4.32
CA ASN A 368 -20.22 11.24 -4.40
C ASN A 368 -21.61 11.63 -3.87
N GLY A 369 -21.66 12.32 -2.73
CA GLY A 369 -22.89 12.82 -2.13
C GLY A 369 -23.64 13.80 -3.03
N VAL A 370 -22.92 14.66 -3.75
CA VAL A 370 -23.52 15.56 -4.76
C VAL A 370 -24.14 14.77 -5.90
N PHE A 371 -23.44 13.75 -6.43
CA PHE A 371 -23.97 12.91 -7.51
C PHE A 371 -25.24 12.17 -7.09
N GLY A 372 -25.21 11.52 -5.92
CA GLY A 372 -26.38 10.84 -5.37
C GLY A 372 -27.55 11.78 -5.12
N THR A 373 -27.29 12.95 -4.52
CA THR A 373 -28.34 13.92 -4.18
C THR A 373 -28.98 14.52 -5.42
N LEU A 374 -28.19 14.97 -6.41
CA LEU A 374 -28.71 15.49 -7.67
C LEU A 374 -29.63 14.48 -8.35
N SER A 375 -29.19 13.21 -8.39
CA SER A 375 -29.89 12.17 -9.11
C SER A 375 -31.18 11.73 -8.42
N ILE A 376 -31.14 11.49 -7.11
CA ILE A 376 -32.32 11.08 -6.33
C ILE A 376 -33.35 12.21 -6.30
N SER A 377 -32.91 13.46 -6.07
CA SER A 377 -33.82 14.60 -6.02
C SER A 377 -34.55 14.79 -7.34
N TYR A 378 -33.83 14.70 -8.45
CA TYR A 378 -34.41 14.96 -9.76
C TYR A 378 -35.30 13.81 -10.23
N LEU A 379 -34.80 12.57 -10.19
CA LEU A 379 -35.51 11.41 -10.73
C LEU A 379 -36.73 11.00 -9.89
N MET A 380 -36.69 11.20 -8.57
CA MET A 380 -37.76 10.75 -7.68
C MET A 380 -38.71 11.87 -7.22
N PHE A 381 -38.23 13.11 -7.17
CA PHE A 381 -38.99 14.24 -6.60
C PHE A 381 -39.14 15.44 -7.55
N GLY A 382 -38.52 15.42 -8.73
CA GLY A 382 -38.58 16.53 -9.70
C GLY A 382 -37.85 17.79 -9.23
N GLU A 383 -37.05 17.72 -8.16
CA GLU A 383 -36.27 18.84 -7.64
C GLU A 383 -34.80 18.72 -8.02
N VAL A 384 -34.10 19.83 -8.22
CA VAL A 384 -32.68 19.79 -8.61
C VAL A 384 -31.80 19.26 -7.47
N PHE A 385 -32.03 19.69 -6.22
CA PHE A 385 -31.18 19.30 -5.10
C PHE A 385 -31.88 19.43 -3.74
N ILE A 386 -32.19 18.29 -3.12
CA ILE A 386 -32.78 18.22 -1.79
C ILE A 386 -31.67 18.11 -0.74
N LYS A 387 -31.43 19.20 0.00
CA LYS A 387 -30.38 19.29 1.04
C LYS A 387 -30.45 18.18 2.09
N LYS A 388 -31.66 17.70 2.41
CA LYS A 388 -31.87 16.63 3.40
C LYS A 388 -31.18 15.32 3.02
N PHE A 389 -31.16 14.95 1.73
CA PHE A 389 -30.49 13.73 1.27
C PHE A 389 -28.97 13.87 1.32
N PHE A 390 -28.45 15.04 0.95
CA PHE A 390 -27.02 15.30 1.08
C PHE A 390 -26.56 15.24 2.54
N MET A 391 -27.31 15.86 3.47
CA MET A 391 -27.02 15.79 4.90
C MET A 391 -27.07 14.36 5.44
N LEU A 392 -28.08 13.57 5.05
CA LEU A 392 -28.17 12.16 5.43
C LEU A 392 -26.96 11.36 4.93
N HIS A 393 -26.59 11.54 3.66
CA HIS A 393 -25.41 10.89 3.08
C HIS A 393 -24.13 11.24 3.87
N MET A 394 -23.90 12.53 4.14
CA MET A 394 -22.72 12.99 4.88
C MET A 394 -22.68 12.44 6.31
N ILE A 395 -23.84 12.38 7.00
CA ILE A 395 -23.93 11.78 8.33
C ILE A 395 -23.61 10.29 8.28
N LEU A 396 -24.19 9.53 7.35
CA LEU A 396 -23.93 8.09 7.24
C LEU A 396 -22.47 7.80 6.89
N TRP A 397 -21.87 8.60 6.01
CA TRP A 397 -20.46 8.48 5.65
C TRP A 397 -19.52 8.77 6.83
N TYR A 398 -19.80 9.85 7.57
CA TYR A 398 -19.07 10.21 8.78
C TYR A 398 -19.18 9.11 9.86
N LEU A 399 -20.38 8.59 10.09
CA LEU A 399 -20.61 7.50 11.06
C LEU A 399 -19.86 6.22 10.65
N SER A 400 -19.88 5.88 9.37
CA SER A 400 -19.13 4.75 8.81
C SER A 400 -17.62 4.91 9.08
N ASP A 401 -17.04 6.06 8.72
CA ASP A 401 -15.61 6.31 8.91
C ASP A 401 -15.22 6.33 10.40
N THR A 402 -16.09 6.88 11.25
CA THR A 402 -15.88 6.91 12.70
C THR A 402 -15.92 5.51 13.31
N CYS A 403 -16.89 4.68 12.90
CA CYS A 403 -17.01 3.29 13.33
C CYS A 403 -15.75 2.50 12.93
N GLN A 404 -15.34 2.62 11.68
CA GLN A 404 -14.13 1.99 11.15
C GLN A 404 -12.87 2.40 11.89
N TYR A 405 -12.66 3.71 12.11
CA TYR A 405 -11.50 4.21 12.86
C TYR A 405 -11.46 3.60 14.27
N ARG A 406 -12.57 3.68 15.01
CA ARG A 406 -12.65 3.16 16.39
C ARG A 406 -12.43 1.65 16.45
N MET A 407 -13.00 0.89 15.52
CA MET A 407 -12.82 -0.55 15.42
C MET A 407 -11.34 -0.90 15.20
N LEU A 408 -10.69 -0.28 14.20
CA LEU A 408 -9.27 -0.53 13.90
C LEU A 408 -8.37 -0.12 15.06
N MET A 409 -8.62 1.03 15.70
CA MET A 409 -7.85 1.47 16.87
C MET A 409 -8.01 0.53 18.06
N SER A 410 -9.24 0.13 18.38
CA SER A 410 -9.51 -0.83 19.46
C SER A 410 -8.82 -2.16 19.20
N ARG A 411 -8.79 -2.61 17.93
CA ARG A 411 -8.07 -3.82 17.53
C ARG A 411 -6.56 -3.68 17.80
N ILE A 412 -5.94 -2.60 17.32
CA ILE A 412 -4.51 -2.34 17.51
C ILE A 412 -4.18 -2.30 19.01
N GLU A 413 -5.00 -1.60 19.80
CA GLU A 413 -4.82 -1.47 21.25
C GLU A 413 -4.93 -2.83 21.98
N SER A 414 -5.90 -3.66 21.62
CA SER A 414 -6.19 -4.92 22.31
C SER A 414 -5.11 -5.99 22.15
N TYR A 415 -4.35 -5.95 21.05
CA TYR A 415 -3.55 -7.09 20.61
C TYR A 415 -2.13 -6.73 20.17
N ALA A 416 -1.91 -5.51 19.72
CA ALA A 416 -0.76 -5.14 18.92
C ALA A 416 -0.32 -3.72 19.29
N ARG A 417 -0.11 -3.47 20.59
CA ARG A 417 0.26 -2.15 21.10
C ARG A 417 1.78 -1.93 20.99
N PRO A 418 2.30 -1.25 19.94
CA PRO A 418 3.69 -0.82 19.95
C PRO A 418 3.93 0.17 21.10
N VAL A 419 5.18 0.29 21.55
CA VAL A 419 5.55 1.19 22.67
C VAL A 419 5.15 2.64 22.41
N TRP A 420 5.24 3.06 21.16
CA TRP A 420 4.87 4.40 20.68
C TRP A 420 3.37 4.56 20.41
N PHE A 421 2.54 3.54 20.66
CA PHE A 421 1.09 3.65 20.55
C PHE A 421 0.58 4.68 21.57
N SER A 422 0.35 5.88 21.07
CA SER A 422 -0.07 7.03 21.82
C SER A 422 -0.77 7.95 20.85
N CYS A 423 -1.81 8.66 21.31
CA CYS A 423 -2.71 9.52 20.53
C CYS A 423 -3.89 8.80 19.87
N GLN A 424 -5.01 8.78 20.57
CA GLN A 424 -6.33 8.63 19.95
C GLN A 424 -6.92 10.02 19.72
N PHE A 425 -7.68 10.20 18.63
CA PHE A 425 -8.47 11.42 18.48
C PHE A 425 -9.53 11.51 19.58
N ASN A 426 -9.65 12.69 20.21
CA ASN A 426 -10.92 13.01 20.86
C ASN A 426 -11.99 13.28 19.78
N TRP A 427 -13.26 13.25 20.18
CA TRP A 427 -14.37 13.36 19.22
C TRP A 427 -14.35 14.67 18.41
N TYR A 428 -13.95 15.78 19.04
CA TYR A 428 -13.90 17.10 18.40
C TYR A 428 -12.79 17.15 17.36
N GLU A 429 -11.57 16.73 17.73
CA GLU A 429 -10.44 16.66 16.82
C GLU A 429 -10.73 15.75 15.63
N TRP A 430 -11.30 14.56 15.86
CA TRP A 430 -11.69 13.65 14.79
C TRP A 430 -12.64 14.33 13.80
N THR A 431 -13.68 14.99 14.33
CA THR A 431 -14.68 15.68 13.51
C THR A 431 -14.04 16.78 12.65
N CYS A 432 -13.22 17.64 13.26
CA CYS A 432 -12.54 18.73 12.55
C CYS A 432 -11.57 18.22 11.48
N VAL A 433 -10.73 17.24 11.80
CA VAL A 433 -9.74 16.70 10.86
C VAL A 433 -10.41 15.92 9.74
N TRP A 434 -11.47 15.16 10.03
CA TRP A 434 -12.27 14.47 9.02
C TRP A 434 -12.91 15.47 8.03
N MET A 435 -13.53 16.54 8.52
CA MET A 435 -14.11 17.58 7.64
C MET A 435 -13.06 18.23 6.75
N LEU A 436 -11.90 18.60 7.32
CA LEU A 436 -10.80 19.18 6.54
C LEU A 436 -10.28 18.20 5.49
N ARG A 437 -10.18 16.91 5.81
CA ARG A 437 -9.73 15.87 4.87
C ARG A 437 -10.70 15.76 3.68
N GLU A 438 -12.01 15.70 3.93
CA GLU A 438 -13.03 15.65 2.87
C GLU A 438 -12.98 16.90 1.97
N VAL A 439 -12.81 18.09 2.57
CA VAL A 439 -12.68 19.35 1.82
C VAL A 439 -11.41 19.39 0.97
N PHE A 440 -10.28 18.90 1.49
CA PHE A 440 -9.00 18.94 0.79
C PHE A 440 -8.87 17.89 -0.33
N ALA A 441 -9.68 16.84 -0.34
CA ALA A 441 -9.54 15.74 -1.28
C ALA A 441 -9.62 16.19 -2.75
N LEU A 442 -10.65 16.99 -3.12
CA LEU A 442 -10.83 17.46 -4.49
C LEU A 442 -9.75 18.48 -4.94
N PRO A 443 -9.42 19.54 -4.16
CA PRO A 443 -8.31 20.44 -4.52
C PRO A 443 -6.98 19.74 -4.70
N ILE A 444 -6.63 18.79 -3.81
CA ILE A 444 -5.41 17.99 -3.91
C ILE A 444 -5.40 17.19 -5.22
N TRP A 445 -6.52 16.58 -5.59
CA TRP A 445 -6.66 15.85 -6.84
C TRP A 445 -6.48 16.75 -8.06
N ILE A 446 -7.12 17.93 -8.10
CA ILE A 446 -6.98 18.88 -9.21
C ILE A 446 -5.51 19.27 -9.41
N ILE A 447 -4.82 19.65 -8.32
CA ILE A 447 -3.40 20.05 -8.36
C ILE A 447 -2.51 18.89 -8.82
N ALA A 448 -2.83 17.66 -8.40
CA ALA A 448 -2.10 16.47 -8.84
C ALA A 448 -2.30 16.20 -10.33
N MET A 449 -3.54 16.28 -10.83
CA MET A 449 -3.88 16.01 -12.22
C MET A 449 -3.33 17.04 -13.20
N LEU A 450 -3.22 18.31 -12.79
CA LEU A 450 -2.60 19.37 -13.59
C LEU A 450 -1.06 19.27 -13.64
N GLY A 451 -0.44 18.59 -12.67
CA GLY A 451 1.01 18.41 -12.61
C GLY A 451 1.51 17.17 -13.34
N HIS A 452 2.80 17.20 -13.68
CA HIS A 452 3.50 16.10 -14.36
C HIS A 452 4.78 15.65 -13.65
N GLU A 453 5.39 16.52 -12.85
CA GLU A 453 6.65 16.26 -12.15
C GLU A 453 6.42 15.68 -10.77
N ILE A 454 7.33 14.81 -10.33
CA ILE A 454 7.29 14.12 -9.05
C ILE A 454 8.61 14.36 -8.34
N ASP A 455 8.57 14.94 -7.14
CA ASP A 455 9.74 15.00 -6.27
C ASP A 455 9.84 13.71 -5.44
N TRP A 456 10.95 13.00 -5.63
CA TRP A 456 11.31 11.82 -4.86
C TRP A 456 12.62 12.04 -4.11
N ARG A 457 12.54 12.16 -2.78
CA ARG A 457 13.70 12.38 -1.89
C ARG A 457 14.55 13.60 -2.29
N GLY A 458 13.90 14.69 -2.73
CA GLY A 458 14.56 15.95 -3.09
C GLY A 458 15.08 15.98 -4.53
N ARG A 459 14.69 15.03 -5.37
CA ARG A 459 15.07 14.93 -6.78
C ARG A 459 13.83 14.94 -7.66
N PRO A 460 13.76 15.80 -8.69
CA PRO A 460 12.63 15.84 -9.61
C PRO A 460 12.70 14.68 -10.62
N PHE A 461 11.56 14.05 -10.85
CA PHE A 461 11.37 12.98 -11.83
C PHE A 461 10.16 13.27 -12.72
N ARG A 462 10.22 12.75 -13.94
CA ARG A 462 9.11 12.64 -14.88
C ARG A 462 8.79 11.17 -15.15
N ILE A 463 7.51 10.82 -15.16
CA ILE A 463 7.06 9.48 -15.57
C ILE A 463 6.75 9.51 -17.07
N LYS A 464 7.32 8.56 -17.80
CA LYS A 464 7.12 8.33 -19.24
C LYS A 464 5.82 7.55 -19.51
N PRO A 465 5.29 7.57 -20.74
CA PRO A 465 4.07 6.83 -21.11
C PRO A 465 4.15 5.31 -20.88
N ASP A 466 5.36 4.75 -20.92
CA ASP A 466 5.66 3.34 -20.64
C ASP A 466 5.82 3.03 -19.12
N LEU A 467 5.43 3.98 -18.26
CA LEU A 467 5.51 3.95 -16.80
C LEU A 467 6.93 4.02 -16.22
N THR A 468 7.96 4.14 -17.05
CA THR A 468 9.33 4.30 -16.57
C THR A 468 9.57 5.70 -16.03
N ALA A 469 10.52 5.82 -15.10
CA ALA A 469 10.91 7.11 -14.54
C ALA A 469 12.15 7.68 -15.23
N GLU A 470 12.23 9.00 -15.33
CA GLU A 470 13.40 9.74 -15.78
C GLU A 470 13.66 10.89 -14.81
N GLU A 471 14.89 10.98 -14.30
CA GLU A 471 15.33 12.10 -13.45
C GLU A 471 15.48 13.35 -14.34
N LEU A 472 15.02 14.51 -13.85
CA LEU A 472 14.99 15.79 -14.58
C LEU A 472 16.23 16.64 -14.34
#